data_AF-A0A1H4RA43-F1
#
_entry.id   AF-A0A1H4RA43-F1
#
_cell.length_a   1.000
_cell.length_b   1.000
_cell.length_c   1.000
_cell.angle_alpha   90.00
_cell.angle_beta   90.00
_cell.angle_gamma   90.00
#
_symmetry.space_group_name_H-M   'P 1'
#
loop_
_entity.id
_entity.type
_entity.pdbx_description
1 polymer ?
#
loop_
_entity_poly.entity_id
_entity_poly.type
_entity_poly.pdbx_seq_one_letter_code
_entity_poly.pdbx_strand_id
1 'polypeptide(L)'
;MDIHLLGPVELRLEGRQLKLGSDKERALLAALALEVGRPISMNALLERLWDGKAPPRARENAHTYISRVRKHLRLAGTGPSAPRITSQAHTYVLNTDPDSVDLNRFQRLTDLAGAVATSGEDERVVDLLTRAEHLWQGEALAGLPGTWAETVRSTLAERRLQATISRMAALHRLGRFADSIGELAAMVRHHPEDETLAGQLMLAYYGSGRYTDALRVHQQARRLLMSEFGSRPGDELDRLHRGILDRTPVDRLLRTAAAAASSGPSPGDIPPRSLRHAICRTSPRSSAGAPNSTP
;
A
#
# COMPACT_ATOMS: atom_id res chain seq x y z
N MET A 1 -23.18 -2.73 -8.74
CA MET A 1 -22.83 -1.66 -7.80
C MET A 1 -21.38 -1.86 -7.43
N ASP A 2 -20.60 -0.78 -7.44
CA ASP A 2 -19.17 -0.78 -7.21
C ASP A 2 -18.83 0.04 -5.96
N ILE A 3 -17.81 -0.41 -5.24
CA ILE A 3 -17.23 0.29 -4.09
C ILE A 3 -15.84 0.74 -4.50
N HIS A 4 -15.58 2.04 -4.40
CA HIS A 4 -14.29 2.63 -4.73
C HIS A 4 -13.56 3.05 -3.46
N LEU A 5 -12.32 2.58 -3.32
CA LEU A 5 -11.40 2.87 -2.23
C LEU A 5 -10.05 3.43 -2.73
N LEU A 6 -9.70 3.21 -4.00
CA LEU A 6 -8.46 3.65 -4.63
C LEU A 6 -8.57 5.10 -5.13
N GLY A 7 -9.07 5.98 -4.28
CA GLY A 7 -9.46 7.35 -4.57
C GLY A 7 -10.36 7.86 -3.44
N PRO A 8 -11.23 8.84 -3.70
CA PRO A 8 -12.32 9.17 -2.80
C PRO A 8 -13.20 7.94 -2.52
N VAL A 9 -13.64 7.77 -1.27
CA VAL A 9 -14.50 6.63 -0.91
C VAL A 9 -15.90 6.82 -1.45
N GLU A 10 -16.28 5.98 -2.42
CA GLU A 10 -17.54 6.13 -3.16
C GLU A 10 -18.29 4.80 -3.30
N LEU A 11 -19.62 4.92 -3.36
CA LEU A 11 -20.49 3.88 -3.91
C LEU A 11 -20.95 4.33 -5.30
N ARG A 12 -20.84 3.45 -6.30
CA ARG A 12 -21.39 3.71 -7.64
C ARG A 12 -22.44 2.67 -8.00
N LEU A 13 -23.63 3.13 -8.34
CA LEU A 13 -24.70 2.29 -8.87
C LEU A 13 -24.86 2.60 -10.36
N GLU A 14 -24.64 1.61 -11.23
CA GLU A 14 -24.72 1.76 -12.68
C GLU A 14 -23.86 2.94 -13.19
N GLY A 15 -22.65 3.06 -12.65
CA GLY A 15 -21.72 4.15 -12.98
C GLY A 15 -22.01 5.51 -12.32
N ARG A 16 -23.18 5.69 -11.67
CA ARG A 16 -23.53 6.93 -10.98
C ARG A 16 -23.09 6.92 -9.53
N GLN A 17 -22.39 7.97 -9.10
CA GLN A 17 -21.97 8.14 -7.72
C GLN A 17 -23.17 8.35 -6.79
N LEU A 18 -23.26 7.51 -5.76
CA LEU A 18 -24.15 7.68 -4.63
C LEU A 18 -23.43 8.51 -3.56
N LYS A 19 -23.99 9.66 -3.20
CA LYS A 19 -23.43 10.51 -2.14
C LYS A 19 -23.58 9.80 -0.79
N LEU A 20 -22.47 9.26 -0.31
CA LEU A 20 -22.32 8.84 1.08
C LEU A 20 -22.32 10.08 1.99
N GLY A 21 -22.89 9.97 3.18
CA GLY A 21 -23.07 11.09 4.10
C GLY A 21 -21.75 11.55 4.72
N SER A 22 -21.61 11.37 6.03
CA SER A 22 -20.45 11.86 6.79
C SER A 22 -19.16 11.08 6.49
N ASP A 23 -18.01 11.66 6.86
CA ASP A 23 -16.70 10.99 6.81
C ASP A 23 -16.71 9.67 7.59
N LYS A 24 -17.50 9.58 8.68
CA LYS A 24 -17.64 8.35 9.47
C LYS A 24 -18.46 7.28 8.76
N GLU A 25 -19.45 7.64 7.94
CA GLU A 25 -20.14 6.68 7.07
C GLU A 25 -19.22 6.15 5.98
N ARG A 26 -18.42 7.03 5.36
CA ARG A 26 -17.42 6.64 4.37
C ARG A 26 -16.32 5.77 4.99
N ALA A 27 -15.80 6.12 6.17
CA ALA A 27 -14.82 5.32 6.90
C ALA A 27 -15.37 3.95 7.31
N LEU A 28 -16.64 3.87 7.72
CA LEU A 28 -17.30 2.59 8.02
C LEU A 28 -17.38 1.70 6.77
N LEU A 29 -17.80 2.26 5.64
CA LEU A 29 -17.85 1.52 4.38
C LEU A 29 -16.44 1.03 3.98
N ALA A 30 -15.44 1.91 4.03
CA ALA A 30 -14.06 1.56 3.72
C ALA A 30 -13.55 0.44 4.64
N ALA A 31 -13.79 0.54 5.94
CA ALA A 31 -13.36 -0.48 6.91
C ALA A 31 -13.94 -1.86 6.62
N LEU A 32 -15.21 -1.92 6.17
CA LEU A 32 -15.87 -3.16 5.79
C LEU A 32 -15.43 -3.66 4.40
N ALA A 33 -15.21 -2.75 3.45
CA ALA A 33 -14.79 -3.07 2.09
C ALA A 33 -13.31 -3.47 1.96
N LEU A 34 -12.47 -3.10 2.94
CA LEU A 34 -11.11 -3.63 3.06
C LEU A 34 -11.08 -5.11 3.44
N GLU A 35 -12.14 -5.63 4.06
CA GLU A 35 -12.25 -6.99 4.57
C GLU A 35 -13.54 -7.65 4.05
N VAL A 36 -13.81 -7.54 2.75
CA VAL A 36 -15.01 -8.13 2.12
C VAL A 36 -15.14 -9.61 2.50
N GLY A 37 -16.35 -10.01 2.92
CA GLY A 37 -16.67 -11.38 3.31
C GLY A 37 -16.12 -11.79 4.68
N ARG A 38 -15.37 -10.93 5.38
CA ARG A 38 -14.81 -11.22 6.71
C ARG A 38 -15.54 -10.45 7.82
N PRO A 39 -15.72 -11.07 9.01
CA PRO A 39 -16.39 -10.44 10.13
C PRO A 39 -15.50 -9.41 10.83
N ILE A 40 -16.05 -8.21 11.07
CA ILE A 40 -15.41 -7.14 11.83
C ILE A 40 -16.24 -6.86 13.08
N SER A 41 -15.62 -6.92 14.26
CA SER A 41 -16.31 -6.65 15.52
C SER A 41 -16.72 -5.18 15.63
N MET A 42 -17.78 -4.90 16.41
CA MET A 42 -18.15 -3.52 16.72
C MET A 42 -16.96 -2.73 17.29
N ASN A 43 -16.20 -3.31 18.22
CA ASN A 43 -15.05 -2.62 18.82
C ASN A 43 -13.97 -2.27 17.79
N ALA A 44 -13.67 -3.16 16.84
CA ALA A 44 -12.73 -2.86 15.76
C ALA A 44 -13.25 -1.75 14.84
N LEU A 45 -14.56 -1.70 14.56
CA LEU A 45 -15.15 -0.57 13.83
C LEU A 45 -15.01 0.73 14.62
N LEU A 46 -15.27 0.72 15.92
CA LEU A 46 -15.11 1.92 16.76
C LEU A 46 -13.65 2.43 16.74
N GLU A 47 -12.69 1.51 16.85
CA GLU A 47 -11.27 1.84 16.81
C GLU A 47 -10.89 2.52 15.49
N ARG A 48 -11.31 1.96 14.35
CA ARG A 48 -11.05 2.52 13.02
C ARG A 48 -11.76 3.85 12.76
N LEU A 49 -12.95 4.04 13.35
CA LEU A 49 -13.73 5.26 13.17
C LEU A 49 -13.26 6.39 14.06
N TRP A 50 -12.69 6.13 15.23
CA TRP A 50 -12.39 7.18 16.22
C TRP A 50 -10.95 7.17 16.75
N ASP A 51 -10.09 6.27 16.26
CA ASP A 51 -8.68 6.14 16.67
C ASP A 51 -8.52 6.10 18.21
N GLY A 52 -9.32 5.25 18.86
CA GLY A 52 -9.36 5.11 20.32
C GLY A 52 -10.04 6.27 21.08
N LYS A 53 -10.39 7.38 20.42
CA LYS A 53 -11.05 8.57 21.02
C LYS A 53 -12.57 8.54 20.80
N ALA A 54 -13.19 7.43 21.15
CA ALA A 54 -14.61 7.20 20.92
C ALA A 54 -15.48 8.08 21.86
N PRO A 55 -16.50 8.80 21.34
CA PRO A 55 -17.43 9.54 22.19
C PRO A 55 -18.31 8.60 23.03
N PRO A 56 -18.95 9.08 24.11
CA PRO A 56 -19.78 8.23 24.99
C PRO A 56 -20.85 7.40 24.26
N ARG A 57 -21.42 7.92 23.17
CA ARG A 57 -22.44 7.25 22.33
C ARG A 57 -21.88 6.67 21.01
N ALA A 58 -20.59 6.33 20.96
CA ALA A 58 -19.96 5.84 19.73
C ALA A 58 -20.64 4.59 19.15
N ARG A 59 -21.08 3.65 20.00
CA ARG A 59 -21.81 2.44 19.56
C ARG A 59 -23.14 2.77 18.88
N GLU A 60 -23.94 3.64 19.48
CA GLU A 60 -25.22 4.10 18.92
C GLU A 60 -25.02 4.83 17.58
N ASN A 61 -24.00 5.68 17.51
CA ASN A 61 -23.62 6.38 16.29
C ASN A 61 -23.17 5.38 15.19
N ALA A 62 -22.36 4.38 15.54
CA ALA A 62 -21.93 3.34 14.62
C ALA A 62 -23.12 2.55 14.06
N HIS A 63 -24.09 2.15 14.90
CA HIS A 63 -25.32 1.51 14.45
C HIS A 63 -26.11 2.40 13.46
N THR A 64 -26.17 3.71 13.71
CA THR A 64 -26.80 4.68 12.81
C THR A 64 -26.09 4.71 11.46
N TYR A 65 -24.76 4.77 11.44
CA TYR A 65 -23.97 4.74 10.21
C TYR A 65 -24.16 3.42 9.45
N ILE A 66 -24.15 2.28 10.14
CA ILE A 66 -24.42 0.96 9.54
C ILE A 66 -25.81 0.93 8.90
N SER A 67 -26.84 1.46 9.57
CA SER A 67 -28.20 1.54 9.03
C SER A 67 -28.28 2.39 7.76
N ARG A 68 -27.58 3.53 7.74
CA ARG A 68 -27.50 4.41 6.56
C ARG A 68 -26.75 3.74 5.41
N VAL A 69 -25.59 3.12 5.65
CA VAL A 69 -24.87 2.37 4.61
C VAL A 69 -25.75 1.23 4.07
N ARG A 70 -26.43 0.45 4.93
CA ARG A 70 -27.41 -0.56 4.49
C ARG A 70 -28.52 0.00 3.62
N LYS A 71 -28.99 1.23 3.88
CA LYS A 71 -29.98 1.90 3.03
C LYS A 71 -29.42 2.15 1.63
N HIS A 72 -28.19 2.65 1.52
CA HIS A 72 -27.53 2.84 0.23
C HIS A 72 -27.31 1.50 -0.49
N LEU A 73 -26.83 0.46 0.21
CA LEU A 73 -26.57 -0.84 -0.41
C LEU A 73 -27.84 -1.47 -1.00
N ARG A 74 -28.99 -1.29 -0.34
CA ARG A 74 -30.30 -1.80 -0.81
C ARG A 74 -30.76 -1.18 -2.14
N LEU A 75 -30.20 -0.04 -2.56
CA LEU A 75 -30.49 0.54 -3.87
C LEU A 75 -29.98 -0.35 -5.03
N ALA A 76 -29.00 -1.22 -4.78
CA ALA A 76 -28.55 -2.22 -5.73
C ALA A 76 -29.46 -3.47 -5.81
N GLY A 77 -30.59 -3.48 -5.09
CA GLY A 77 -31.52 -4.60 -5.00
C GLY A 77 -31.33 -5.46 -3.75
N THR A 78 -32.12 -6.53 -3.67
CA THR A 78 -32.19 -7.44 -2.50
C THR A 78 -31.94 -8.91 -2.85
N GLY A 79 -31.46 -9.19 -4.07
CA GLY A 79 -31.17 -10.55 -4.53
C GLY A 79 -29.99 -11.20 -3.80
N PRO A 80 -29.76 -12.51 -4.00
CA PRO A 80 -28.67 -13.25 -3.34
C PRO A 80 -27.28 -12.63 -3.54
N SER A 81 -27.02 -12.10 -4.74
CA SER A 81 -25.77 -11.43 -5.14
C SER A 81 -25.73 -9.93 -4.81
N ALA A 82 -26.82 -9.37 -4.27
CA ALA A 82 -26.85 -7.95 -3.94
C ALA A 82 -25.93 -7.65 -2.73
N PRO A 83 -25.16 -6.56 -2.79
CA PRO A 83 -24.29 -6.14 -1.69
C PRO A 83 -25.11 -5.90 -0.42
N ARG A 84 -24.69 -6.50 0.70
CA ARG A 84 -25.38 -6.35 1.99
C ARG A 84 -24.44 -6.47 3.18
N ILE A 85 -24.73 -5.67 4.21
CA ILE A 85 -24.07 -5.81 5.51
C ILE A 85 -24.91 -6.72 6.40
N THR A 86 -24.39 -7.90 6.74
CA THR A 86 -25.01 -8.80 7.73
C THR A 86 -24.45 -8.53 9.12
N SER A 87 -25.25 -8.80 10.15
CA SER A 87 -24.82 -8.73 11.55
C SER A 87 -24.92 -10.11 12.16
N GLN A 88 -23.84 -10.61 12.74
CA GLN A 88 -23.81 -11.90 13.45
C GLN A 88 -22.93 -11.77 14.69
N ALA A 89 -23.44 -12.12 15.87
CA ALA A 89 -22.68 -12.14 17.14
C ALA A 89 -21.81 -10.88 17.39
N HIS A 90 -22.40 -9.68 17.26
CA HIS A 90 -21.71 -8.38 17.42
C HIS A 90 -20.60 -8.09 16.40
N THR A 91 -20.56 -8.83 15.29
CA THR A 91 -19.73 -8.56 14.12
C THR A 91 -20.58 -8.11 12.94
N TYR A 92 -19.90 -7.46 11.99
CA TYR A 92 -20.47 -6.98 10.74
C TYR A 92 -19.65 -7.53 9.59
N VAL A 93 -20.33 -8.06 8.59
CA VAL A 93 -19.72 -8.59 7.37
C VAL A 93 -20.34 -7.85 6.19
N LEU A 94 -19.51 -7.26 5.33
CA LEU A 94 -19.94 -6.83 4.01
C LEU A 94 -19.87 -8.01 3.06
N ASN A 95 -21.03 -8.50 2.63
CA ASN A 95 -21.16 -9.54 1.62
C ASN A 95 -21.42 -8.86 0.28
N THR A 96 -20.48 -9.00 -0.64
CA THR A 96 -20.60 -8.58 -2.02
C THR A 96 -19.61 -9.38 -2.86
N ASP A 97 -19.73 -9.31 -4.18
CA ASP A 97 -18.71 -9.83 -5.06
C ASP A 97 -17.39 -9.08 -4.77
N PRO A 98 -16.28 -9.77 -4.42
CA PRO A 98 -14.99 -9.13 -4.24
C PRO A 98 -14.62 -8.21 -5.41
N ASP A 99 -14.98 -8.55 -6.64
CA ASP A 99 -14.68 -7.73 -7.82
C ASP A 99 -15.47 -6.43 -7.91
N SER A 100 -16.53 -6.29 -7.12
CA SER A 100 -17.22 -5.00 -7.01
C SER A 100 -16.40 -3.95 -6.25
N VAL A 101 -15.35 -4.37 -5.53
CA VAL A 101 -14.43 -3.48 -4.82
C VAL A 101 -13.17 -3.27 -5.68
N ASP A 102 -12.88 -2.04 -6.03
CA ASP A 102 -11.69 -1.69 -6.83
C ASP A 102 -10.37 -2.17 -6.21
N LEU A 103 -10.23 -2.09 -4.89
CA LEU A 103 -9.06 -2.58 -4.17
C LEU A 103 -8.85 -4.08 -4.34
N ASN A 104 -9.92 -4.88 -4.27
CA ASN A 104 -9.82 -6.32 -4.45
C ASN A 104 -9.50 -6.68 -5.91
N ARG A 105 -10.05 -5.92 -6.88
CA ARG A 105 -9.68 -6.04 -8.29
C ARG A 105 -8.20 -5.73 -8.50
N PHE A 106 -7.70 -4.65 -7.90
CA PHE A 106 -6.29 -4.28 -7.94
C PHE A 106 -5.42 -5.40 -7.39
N GLN A 107 -5.72 -5.90 -6.18
CA GLN A 107 -4.96 -6.98 -5.55
C GLN A 107 -4.95 -8.24 -6.44
N ARG A 108 -6.09 -8.64 -6.99
CA ARG A 108 -6.15 -9.79 -7.88
C ARG A 108 -5.32 -9.59 -9.15
N LEU A 109 -5.37 -8.42 -9.77
CA LEU A 109 -4.58 -8.12 -10.97
C LEU A 109 -3.07 -8.15 -10.66
N THR A 110 -2.64 -7.61 -9.51
CA THR A 110 -1.24 -7.67 -9.09
C THR A 110 -0.80 -9.09 -8.75
N ASP A 111 -1.66 -9.89 -8.11
CA ASP A 111 -1.36 -11.29 -7.78
C ASP A 111 -1.23 -12.15 -9.05
N LEU A 112 -2.16 -11.95 -10.01
CA LEU A 112 -2.10 -12.60 -11.31
C LEU A 112 -0.84 -12.19 -12.09
N ALA A 113 -0.47 -10.90 -12.05
CA ALA A 113 0.76 -10.41 -12.68
C ALA A 113 2.00 -11.07 -12.07
N GLY A 114 2.06 -11.19 -10.73
CA GLY A 114 3.14 -11.90 -10.04
C GLY A 114 3.22 -13.38 -10.44
N ALA A 115 2.07 -14.04 -10.59
CA ALA A 115 2.02 -15.44 -11.02
C ALA A 115 2.58 -15.63 -12.44
N VAL A 116 2.16 -14.81 -13.41
CA VAL A 116 2.59 -14.93 -14.82
C VAL A 116 3.98 -14.33 -15.07
N ALA A 117 4.51 -13.51 -14.16
CA ALA A 117 5.90 -13.06 -14.24
C ALA A 117 6.89 -14.23 -14.17
N THR A 118 6.53 -15.31 -13.44
CA THR A 118 7.38 -16.51 -13.34
C THR A 118 7.42 -17.34 -14.63
N SER A 119 6.43 -17.20 -15.51
CA SER A 119 6.35 -17.90 -16.80
C SER A 119 6.98 -17.12 -17.97
N GLY A 120 7.53 -15.93 -17.71
CA GLY A 120 8.13 -15.08 -18.76
C GLY A 120 7.11 -14.40 -19.68
N GLU A 121 5.82 -14.38 -19.31
CA GLU A 121 4.75 -13.72 -20.06
C GLU A 121 4.76 -12.19 -19.82
N ASP A 122 5.86 -11.51 -20.13
CA ASP A 122 6.06 -10.10 -19.78
C ASP A 122 5.00 -9.16 -20.40
N GLU A 123 4.51 -9.43 -21.61
CA GLU A 123 3.39 -8.66 -22.21
C GLU A 123 2.12 -8.74 -21.35
N ARG A 124 1.85 -9.92 -20.79
CA ARG A 124 0.69 -10.14 -19.94
C ARG A 124 0.87 -9.47 -18.57
N VAL A 125 2.09 -9.47 -18.03
CA VAL A 125 2.43 -8.70 -16.82
C VAL A 125 2.14 -7.22 -17.05
N VAL A 126 2.58 -6.66 -18.18
CA VAL A 126 2.34 -5.26 -18.52
C VAL A 126 0.84 -4.96 -18.64
N ASP A 127 0.05 -5.78 -19.35
CA ASP A 127 -1.41 -5.58 -19.45
C ASP A 127 -2.10 -5.59 -18.08
N LEU A 128 -1.82 -6.62 -17.27
CA LEU A 128 -2.44 -6.79 -15.95
C LEU A 128 -2.14 -5.63 -15.01
N LEU A 129 -0.87 -5.20 -14.93
CA LEU A 129 -0.46 -4.10 -14.07
C LEU A 129 -0.96 -2.75 -14.59
N THR A 130 -1.00 -2.56 -15.91
CA THR A 130 -1.61 -1.36 -16.52
C THR A 130 -3.07 -1.27 -16.12
N ARG A 131 -3.84 -2.36 -16.24
CA ARG A 131 -5.25 -2.41 -15.82
C ARG A 131 -5.41 -2.17 -14.32
N ALA A 132 -4.49 -2.68 -13.50
CA ALA A 132 -4.49 -2.47 -12.06
C ALA A 132 -4.31 -0.98 -11.71
N GLU A 133 -3.37 -0.30 -12.37
CA GLU A 133 -3.11 1.13 -12.18
C GLU A 133 -4.28 2.02 -12.61
N HIS A 134 -4.99 1.65 -13.69
CA HIS A 134 -6.19 2.39 -14.15
C HIS A 134 -7.34 2.39 -13.13
N LEU A 135 -7.33 1.51 -12.12
CA LEU A 135 -8.31 1.52 -11.04
C LEU A 135 -8.10 2.71 -10.09
N TRP A 136 -6.90 3.28 -10.04
CA TRP A 136 -6.54 4.37 -9.15
C TRP A 136 -7.06 5.71 -9.66
N GLN A 137 -7.86 6.37 -8.83
CA GLN A 137 -8.46 7.69 -9.06
C GLN A 137 -7.89 8.71 -8.06
N GLY A 138 -6.58 8.68 -7.84
CA GLY A 138 -5.86 9.56 -6.92
C GLY A 138 -5.35 8.84 -5.68
N GLU A 139 -5.35 9.55 -4.56
CA GLU A 139 -4.93 9.03 -3.25
C GLU A 139 -5.97 8.06 -2.69
N ALA A 140 -5.53 6.91 -2.18
CA ALA A 140 -6.44 5.96 -1.56
C ALA A 140 -7.12 6.55 -0.32
N LEU A 141 -8.42 6.26 -0.18
CA LEU A 141 -9.25 6.79 0.90
C LEU A 141 -9.20 8.33 1.00
N ALA A 142 -9.11 9.03 -0.14
CA ALA A 142 -9.01 10.49 -0.17
C ALA A 142 -10.19 11.13 0.59
N GLY A 143 -9.87 12.15 1.40
CA GLY A 143 -10.86 12.87 2.21
C GLY A 143 -11.34 12.13 3.47
N LEU A 144 -10.72 11.00 3.85
CA LEU A 144 -10.91 10.40 5.17
C LEU A 144 -9.84 10.85 6.16
N PRO A 145 -10.22 11.48 7.29
CA PRO A 145 -9.31 11.79 8.38
C PRO A 145 -9.12 10.60 9.32
N GLY A 146 -8.02 10.62 10.09
CA GLY A 146 -7.74 9.65 11.15
C GLY A 146 -6.49 8.82 10.91
N THR A 147 -5.89 8.32 11.98
CA THR A 147 -4.63 7.56 11.93
C THR A 147 -4.81 6.20 11.23
N TRP A 148 -5.98 5.57 11.40
CA TRP A 148 -6.31 4.35 10.67
C TRP A 148 -6.33 4.58 9.15
N ALA A 149 -7.02 5.63 8.68
CA ALA A 149 -7.11 5.92 7.25
C ALA A 149 -5.74 6.27 6.66
N GLU A 150 -4.91 7.02 7.39
CA GLU A 150 -3.53 7.33 7.00
C GLU A 150 -2.67 6.07 6.88
N THR A 151 -2.73 5.16 7.86
CA THR A 151 -1.97 3.90 7.83
C THR A 151 -2.36 3.04 6.63
N VAL A 152 -3.66 2.94 6.34
CA VAL A 152 -4.15 2.20 5.16
C VAL A 152 -3.67 2.87 3.88
N ARG A 153 -3.78 4.19 3.78
CA ARG A 153 -3.34 4.98 2.62
C ARG A 153 -1.86 4.77 2.33
N SER A 154 -0.98 4.84 3.33
CA SER A 154 0.46 4.59 3.17
C SER A 154 0.75 3.16 2.72
N THR A 155 0.05 2.18 3.30
CA THR A 155 0.18 0.76 2.90
C THR A 155 -0.23 0.56 1.44
N LEU A 156 -1.32 1.21 1.01
CA LEU A 156 -1.81 1.11 -0.37
C LEU A 156 -0.90 1.87 -1.34
N ALA A 157 -0.36 3.02 -0.96
CA ALA A 157 0.60 3.77 -1.76
C ALA A 157 1.86 2.94 -2.05
N GLU A 158 2.38 2.22 -1.05
CA GLU A 158 3.50 1.29 -1.24
C GLU A 158 3.14 0.18 -2.22
N ARG A 159 1.95 -0.44 -2.10
CA ARG A 159 1.51 -1.47 -3.05
C ARG A 159 1.39 -0.95 -4.48
N ARG A 160 0.92 0.29 -4.65
CA ARG A 160 0.87 0.95 -5.96
C ARG A 160 2.27 1.13 -6.53
N LEU A 161 3.19 1.65 -5.72
CA LEU A 161 4.59 1.84 -6.10
C LEU A 161 5.22 0.52 -6.59
N GLN A 162 5.04 -0.56 -5.84
CA GLN A 162 5.55 -1.88 -6.21
C GLN A 162 4.94 -2.42 -7.52
N ALA A 163 3.64 -2.21 -7.75
CA ALA A 163 2.98 -2.57 -9.00
C ALA A 163 3.57 -1.79 -10.19
N THR A 164 3.80 -0.48 -10.02
CA THR A 164 4.42 0.36 -11.05
C THR A 164 5.86 -0.07 -11.35
N ILE A 165 6.68 -0.29 -10.33
CA ILE A 165 8.06 -0.78 -10.50
C ILE A 165 8.07 -2.12 -11.24
N SER A 166 7.17 -3.03 -10.88
CA SER A 166 7.04 -4.34 -11.54
C SER A 166 6.66 -4.22 -13.02
N ARG A 167 5.79 -3.26 -13.36
CA ARG A 167 5.43 -2.96 -14.76
C ARG A 167 6.62 -2.41 -15.54
N MET A 168 7.40 -1.51 -14.94
CA MET A 168 8.61 -0.97 -15.58
C MET A 168 9.65 -2.05 -15.83
N ALA A 169 9.88 -2.93 -14.86
CA ALA A 169 10.80 -4.05 -15.02
C ALA A 169 10.37 -4.98 -16.17
N ALA A 170 9.06 -5.24 -16.33
CA ALA A 170 8.53 -6.01 -17.46
C ALA A 170 8.71 -5.28 -18.79
N LEU A 171 8.45 -3.97 -18.85
CA LEU A 171 8.71 -3.16 -20.05
C LEU A 171 10.19 -3.21 -20.46
N HIS A 172 11.12 -3.15 -19.50
CA HIS A 172 12.55 -3.24 -19.77
C HIS A 172 12.95 -4.60 -20.34
N ARG A 173 12.37 -5.70 -19.84
CA ARG A 173 12.61 -7.04 -20.40
C ARG A 173 12.07 -7.19 -21.82
N LEU A 174 10.99 -6.49 -22.16
CA LEU A 174 10.45 -6.40 -23.53
C LEU A 174 11.25 -5.43 -24.42
N GLY A 175 12.29 -4.77 -23.91
CA GLY A 175 13.06 -3.76 -24.64
C GLY A 175 12.33 -2.42 -24.82
N ARG A 176 11.18 -2.24 -24.18
CA ARG A 176 10.31 -1.04 -24.26
C ARG A 176 10.72 0.02 -23.24
N PHE A 177 12.00 0.37 -23.24
CA PHE A 177 12.58 1.28 -22.25
C PHE A 177 11.99 2.69 -22.32
N ALA A 178 11.77 3.22 -23.52
CA ALA A 178 11.27 4.58 -23.74
C ALA A 178 9.91 4.81 -23.07
N ASP A 179 9.04 3.80 -23.07
CA ASP A 179 7.69 3.84 -22.48
C ASP A 179 7.73 4.07 -20.96
N SER A 180 8.84 3.73 -20.29
CA SER A 180 9.00 3.88 -18.83
C SER A 180 9.61 5.22 -18.38
N ILE A 181 10.29 5.95 -19.26
CA ILE A 181 11.13 7.10 -18.88
C ILE A 181 10.31 8.22 -18.22
N GLY A 182 9.18 8.59 -18.82
CA GLY A 182 8.40 9.74 -18.35
C GLY A 182 7.89 9.56 -16.93
N GLU A 183 7.36 8.37 -16.64
CA GLU A 183 6.81 8.02 -15.34
C GLU A 183 7.91 7.80 -14.30
N LEU A 184 8.97 7.03 -14.62
CA LEU A 184 10.11 6.86 -13.71
C LEU A 184 10.77 8.20 -13.37
N ALA A 185 10.91 9.11 -14.34
CA ALA A 185 11.45 10.44 -14.07
C ALA A 185 10.56 11.28 -13.15
N ALA A 186 9.24 11.09 -13.18
CA ALA A 186 8.33 11.72 -12.22
C ALA A 186 8.48 11.12 -10.82
N MET A 187 8.55 9.80 -10.72
CA MET A 187 8.71 9.09 -9.45
C MET A 187 10.04 9.45 -8.77
N VAL A 188 11.16 9.48 -9.50
CA VAL A 188 12.46 9.89 -8.96
C VAL A 188 12.45 11.36 -8.49
N ARG A 189 11.63 12.25 -9.07
CA ARG A 189 11.48 13.61 -8.53
C ARG A 189 10.71 13.65 -7.22
N HIS A 190 9.78 12.74 -7.00
CA HIS A 190 8.98 12.65 -5.78
C HIS A 190 9.69 11.86 -4.66
N HIS A 191 10.54 10.91 -5.03
CA HIS A 191 11.32 10.04 -4.13
C HIS A 191 12.80 10.06 -4.54
N PRO A 192 13.48 11.21 -4.45
CA PRO A 192 14.83 11.34 -5.00
C PRO A 192 15.89 10.55 -4.23
N GLU A 193 15.58 10.13 -2.99
CA GLU A 193 16.39 9.24 -2.15
C GLU A 193 16.27 7.75 -2.51
N ASP A 194 15.28 7.35 -3.32
CA ASP A 194 15.08 5.96 -3.70
C ASP A 194 16.05 5.55 -4.82
N GLU A 195 17.12 4.87 -4.41
CA GLU A 195 18.15 4.36 -5.31
C GLU A 195 17.63 3.31 -6.31
N THR A 196 16.58 2.57 -5.95
CA THR A 196 15.98 1.56 -6.84
C THR A 196 15.29 2.26 -8.00
N LEU A 197 14.51 3.31 -7.73
CA LEU A 197 13.89 4.12 -8.78
C LEU A 197 14.93 4.82 -9.65
N ALA A 198 16.00 5.34 -9.05
CA ALA A 198 17.12 5.93 -9.78
C ALA A 198 17.77 4.90 -10.72
N GLY A 199 18.01 3.67 -10.24
CA GLY A 199 18.57 2.58 -11.05
C GLY A 199 17.67 2.16 -12.22
N GLN A 200 16.37 2.05 -11.99
CA GLN A 200 15.41 1.76 -13.07
C GLN A 200 15.39 2.88 -14.13
N LEU A 201 15.45 4.15 -13.71
CA LEU A 201 15.51 5.27 -14.64
C LEU A 201 16.83 5.30 -15.43
N MET A 202 17.96 4.95 -14.79
CA MET A 202 19.25 4.78 -15.47
C MET A 202 19.18 3.70 -16.55
N LEU A 203 18.59 2.54 -16.24
CA LEU A 203 18.38 1.45 -17.20
C LEU A 203 17.49 1.89 -18.36
N ALA A 204 16.40 2.62 -18.09
CA ALA A 204 15.49 3.13 -19.10
C ALA A 204 16.19 4.09 -20.08
N TYR A 205 16.96 5.05 -19.56
CA TYR A 205 17.75 5.95 -20.41
C TYR A 205 18.81 5.20 -21.21
N TYR A 206 19.56 4.32 -20.58
CA TYR A 206 20.62 3.57 -21.22
C TYR A 206 20.10 2.65 -22.33
N GLY A 207 19.04 1.87 -22.06
CA GLY A 207 18.39 0.99 -23.03
C GLY A 207 17.75 1.75 -24.20
N SER A 208 17.41 3.03 -24.01
CA SER A 208 16.91 3.92 -25.07
C SER A 208 18.03 4.66 -25.82
N GLY A 209 19.30 4.34 -25.58
CA GLY A 209 20.45 5.02 -26.21
C GLY A 209 20.79 6.40 -25.64
N ARG A 210 20.11 6.84 -24.58
CA ARG A 210 20.30 8.15 -23.92
C ARG A 210 21.36 8.07 -22.82
N TYR A 211 22.57 7.77 -23.24
CA TYR A 211 23.70 7.47 -22.35
C TYR A 211 24.01 8.58 -21.32
N THR A 212 24.09 9.83 -21.79
CA THR A 212 24.43 10.99 -20.94
C THR A 212 23.36 11.26 -19.88
N ASP A 213 22.09 10.97 -20.19
CA ASP A 213 20.99 11.12 -19.25
C ASP A 213 21.07 10.05 -18.15
N ALA A 214 21.40 8.80 -18.50
CA ALA A 214 21.62 7.73 -17.52
C ALA A 214 22.73 8.08 -16.51
N LEU A 215 23.88 8.59 -16.99
CA LEU A 215 24.97 9.01 -16.10
C LEU A 215 24.58 10.22 -15.22
N ARG A 216 23.75 11.13 -15.75
CA ARG A 216 23.28 12.30 -14.99
C ARG A 216 22.41 11.89 -13.80
N VAL A 217 21.58 10.86 -13.96
CA VAL A 217 20.75 10.32 -12.86
C VAL A 217 21.62 9.83 -11.70
N HIS A 218 22.66 9.04 -11.98
CA HIS A 218 23.62 8.61 -10.93
C HIS A 218 24.29 9.80 -10.24
N GLN A 219 24.75 10.79 -11.01
CA GLN A 219 25.40 11.97 -10.44
C GLN A 219 24.43 12.80 -9.58
N GLN A 220 23.15 12.84 -9.90
CA GLN A 220 22.13 13.50 -9.08
C GLN A 220 21.89 12.73 -7.78
N ALA A 221 21.64 11.42 -7.86
CA ALA A 221 21.45 10.56 -6.69
C ALA A 221 22.65 10.61 -5.74
N ARG A 222 23.87 10.47 -6.27
CA ARG A 222 25.11 10.57 -5.49
C ARG A 222 25.25 11.91 -4.77
N ARG A 223 24.95 13.03 -5.44
CA ARG A 223 25.03 14.36 -4.82
C ARG A 223 24.04 14.50 -3.67
N LEU A 224 22.80 14.06 -3.88
CA LEU A 224 21.76 14.08 -2.84
C LEU A 224 22.17 13.22 -1.64
N LEU A 225 22.57 11.96 -1.87
CA LEU A 225 22.96 11.03 -0.80
C LEU A 225 24.12 11.57 0.03
N MET A 226 25.12 12.14 -0.64
CA MET A 226 26.26 12.76 0.04
C MET A 226 25.87 14.02 0.82
N SER A 227 25.00 14.88 0.28
CA SER A 227 24.65 16.14 0.94
C SER A 227 23.68 15.97 2.10
N GLU A 228 22.65 15.15 1.93
CA GLU A 228 21.57 14.99 2.91
C GLU A 228 21.86 13.90 3.95
N PHE A 229 22.52 12.82 3.53
CA PHE A 229 22.70 11.63 4.37
C PHE A 229 24.17 11.33 4.70
N GLY A 230 25.12 12.03 4.09
CA GLY A 230 26.56 11.77 4.26
C GLY A 230 27.00 10.39 3.76
N SER A 231 26.15 9.71 3.00
CA SER A 231 26.37 8.37 2.48
C SER A 231 26.76 8.39 1.00
N ARG A 232 27.32 7.27 0.54
CA ARG A 232 27.56 7.02 -0.89
C ARG A 232 26.43 6.19 -1.46
N PRO A 233 26.19 6.22 -2.79
CA PRO A 233 25.32 5.28 -3.46
C PRO A 233 25.62 3.84 -3.04
N GLY A 234 24.56 3.04 -2.92
CA GLY A 234 24.66 1.62 -2.69
C GLY A 234 25.33 0.88 -3.84
N ASP A 235 25.83 -0.32 -3.53
CA ASP A 235 26.58 -1.16 -4.46
C ASP A 235 25.84 -1.43 -5.78
N GLU A 236 24.51 -1.58 -5.72
CA GLU A 236 23.71 -1.89 -6.91
C GLU A 236 23.72 -0.72 -7.91
N LEU A 237 23.52 0.50 -7.42
CA LEU A 237 23.52 1.70 -8.24
C LEU A 237 24.91 1.99 -8.82
N ASP A 238 25.97 1.76 -8.03
CA ASP A 238 27.37 1.89 -8.48
C ASP A 238 27.80 0.78 -9.46
N ARG A 239 27.28 -0.45 -9.32
CA ARG A 239 27.49 -1.50 -10.32
C ARG A 239 26.83 -1.14 -11.64
N LEU A 240 25.60 -0.63 -11.60
CA LEU A 240 24.90 -0.18 -12.80
C LEU A 240 25.66 0.95 -13.50
N HIS A 241 26.13 1.93 -12.74
CA HIS A 241 26.94 3.03 -13.26
C HIS A 241 28.20 2.53 -13.97
N ARG A 242 28.96 1.63 -13.35
CA ARG A 242 30.15 1.01 -13.97
C ARG A 242 29.81 0.22 -15.22
N GLY A 243 28.76 -0.59 -15.17
CA GLY A 243 28.31 -1.36 -16.33
C GLY A 243 27.94 -0.47 -17.52
N ILE A 244 27.32 0.68 -17.26
CA ILE A 244 27.04 1.71 -18.27
C ILE A 244 28.34 2.31 -18.81
N LEU A 245 29.28 2.71 -17.95
CA LEU A 245 30.59 3.24 -18.37
C LEU A 245 31.35 2.26 -19.31
N ASP A 246 31.28 0.97 -19.00
CA ASP A 246 31.91 -0.10 -19.77
C ASP A 246 31.11 -0.48 -21.04
N ARG A 247 30.01 0.22 -21.33
CA ARG A 247 29.08 -0.07 -22.44
C ARG A 247 28.59 -1.51 -22.47
N THR A 248 28.33 -2.06 -21.29
CA THR A 248 27.79 -3.42 -21.14
C THR A 248 26.40 -3.49 -21.80
N PRO A 249 26.09 -4.53 -22.60
CA PRO A 249 24.76 -4.70 -23.16
C PRO A 249 23.65 -4.67 -22.09
N VAL A 250 22.55 -3.97 -22.36
CA VAL A 250 21.48 -3.71 -21.38
C VAL A 250 20.82 -5.00 -20.87
N ASP A 251 20.71 -6.03 -21.71
CA ASP A 251 20.20 -7.36 -21.35
C ASP A 251 21.07 -8.05 -20.29
N ARG A 252 22.38 -7.78 -20.28
CA ARG A 252 23.29 -8.29 -19.25
C ARG A 252 23.09 -7.55 -17.94
N LEU A 253 22.92 -6.22 -18.00
CA LEU A 253 22.65 -5.40 -16.81
C LEU A 253 21.32 -5.80 -16.15
N LEU A 254 20.27 -6.05 -16.94
CA LEU A 254 18.96 -6.50 -16.44
C LEU A 254 19.02 -7.86 -15.75
N ARG A 255 19.76 -8.83 -16.32
CA ARG A 255 19.94 -10.16 -15.69
C ARG A 255 20.69 -10.09 -14.37
N THR A 256 21.70 -9.23 -14.28
CA THR A 256 22.46 -9.05 -13.04
C THR A 256 21.59 -8.42 -11.94
N ALA A 257 20.75 -7.45 -12.28
CA ALA A 257 19.78 -6.87 -11.34
C ALA A 257 18.75 -7.92 -10.86
N ALA A 258 18.20 -8.72 -11.78
CA ALA A 258 17.27 -9.79 -11.43
C ALA A 258 17.89 -10.86 -10.51
N ALA A 259 19.15 -11.24 -10.76
CA ALA A 259 19.87 -12.20 -9.92
C ALA A 259 20.11 -11.66 -8.50
N ALA A 260 20.46 -10.37 -8.36
CA ALA A 260 20.64 -9.72 -7.06
C ALA A 260 19.33 -9.67 -6.24
N ALA A 261 18.19 -9.39 -6.89
CA ALA A 261 16.89 -9.39 -6.22
C ALA A 261 16.47 -10.80 -5.73
N SER A 262 16.85 -11.86 -6.45
CA SER A 262 16.58 -13.25 -6.05
C SER A 262 17.51 -13.80 -4.97
N SER A 263 18.60 -13.09 -4.64
CA SER A 263 19.60 -13.49 -3.65
C SER A 263 19.58 -12.66 -2.36
N GLY A 264 18.42 -12.05 -2.04
CA GLY A 264 18.15 -11.50 -0.71
C GLY A 264 18.31 -12.56 0.40
N PRO A 265 18.56 -12.15 1.66
CA PRO A 265 18.92 -13.06 2.73
C PRO A 265 17.82 -14.11 2.94
N SER A 266 18.21 -15.38 2.89
CA SER A 266 17.35 -16.51 3.19
C SER A 266 16.69 -16.31 4.57
N PRO A 267 15.41 -16.66 4.79
CA PRO A 267 14.71 -16.53 6.07
C PRO A 267 15.29 -17.36 7.24
N GLY A 268 16.50 -17.90 7.10
CA GLY A 268 17.14 -18.82 8.05
C GLY A 268 18.01 -18.17 9.13
N ASP A 269 18.40 -16.90 9.02
CA ASP A 269 19.37 -16.27 9.94
C ASP A 269 18.78 -15.21 10.88
N ILE A 270 17.49 -15.33 11.23
CA ILE A 270 16.95 -14.62 12.39
C ILE A 270 17.07 -15.55 13.60
N PRO A 271 18.01 -15.32 14.55
CA PRO A 271 18.03 -16.08 15.79
C PRO A 271 16.72 -15.86 16.56
N PRO A 272 16.11 -16.90 17.15
CA PRO A 272 14.82 -16.78 17.81
C PRO A 272 14.95 -15.84 19.02
N ARG A 273 14.32 -14.67 18.90
CA ARG A 273 14.17 -13.71 19.99
C ARG A 273 13.21 -14.30 21.01
N SER A 274 13.76 -14.97 22.01
CA SER A 274 13.02 -15.55 23.14
C SER A 274 12.39 -14.45 23.99
N LEU A 275 11.16 -14.05 23.67
CA LEU A 275 10.30 -13.30 24.56
C LEU A 275 9.78 -14.24 25.66
N ARG A 276 10.62 -14.50 26.67
CA ARG A 276 10.13 -15.02 27.95
C ARG A 276 9.52 -13.86 28.75
N HIS A 277 8.24 -14.04 29.05
CA HIS A 277 7.48 -13.30 30.05
C HIS A 277 8.29 -13.00 31.32
N ALA A 278 8.31 -11.74 31.73
CA ALA A 278 8.56 -11.34 33.12
C ALA A 278 7.52 -10.30 33.54
N ILE A 279 6.37 -10.81 33.98
CA ILE A 279 5.44 -10.07 34.84
C ILE A 279 6.00 -10.21 36.26
N CYS A 280 6.46 -9.11 36.87
CA CYS A 280 6.60 -9.04 38.31
C CYS A 280 6.27 -7.64 38.85
N ARG A 281 4.99 -7.51 39.24
CA ARG A 281 4.42 -6.85 40.41
C ARG A 281 5.30 -5.80 41.10
N THR A 282 4.88 -4.54 41.03
CA THR A 282 5.19 -3.52 42.04
C THR A 282 4.00 -3.39 43.00
N SER A 283 4.20 -3.81 44.25
CA SER A 283 3.29 -3.48 45.37
C SER A 283 3.68 -2.12 45.96
N PRO A 284 2.73 -1.26 46.39
CA PRO A 284 3.05 -0.05 47.13
C PRO A 284 3.24 -0.38 48.62
N ARG A 285 4.38 0.01 49.20
CA ARG A 285 4.60 -0.01 50.65
C ARG A 285 4.04 1.27 51.26
N SER A 286 3.02 1.08 52.08
CA SER A 286 2.56 1.98 53.14
C SER A 286 3.68 2.15 54.18
N SER A 287 4.00 3.40 54.54
CA SER A 287 4.70 3.76 55.77
C SER A 287 3.77 4.63 56.61
N ALA A 288 3.16 4.03 57.63
CA ALA A 288 2.47 4.73 58.70
C ALA A 288 3.37 4.70 59.95
N GLY A 289 3.44 5.81 60.68
CA GLY A 289 3.93 5.82 62.06
C GLY A 289 4.67 7.09 62.49
N ALA A 290 3.91 8.15 62.77
CA ALA A 290 4.25 9.08 63.85
C ALA A 290 3.36 8.71 65.05
N PRO A 291 3.88 8.77 66.28
CA PRO A 291 3.17 9.62 67.25
C PRO A 291 4.07 10.35 68.28
N ASN A 292 3.55 11.53 68.62
CA ASN A 292 3.42 12.15 69.96
C ASN A 292 4.58 12.88 70.68
N SER A 293 4.25 14.16 70.95
CA SER A 293 4.39 14.90 72.23
C SER A 293 5.64 15.73 72.51
N THR A 294 5.43 17.06 72.47
CA THR A 294 6.03 18.15 73.26
C THR A 294 5.93 17.90 74.78
N PRO A 295 6.58 18.69 75.68
CA PRO A 295 7.21 20.01 75.51
C PRO A 295 8.74 20.04 75.42
#